data_AF-A0AAU9AK15-F1
#
_entry.id   AF-A0AAU9AK15-F1
#
_cell.length_a   1.000
_cell.length_b   1.000
_cell.length_c   1.000
_cell.angle_alpha   90.00
_cell.angle_beta   90.00
_cell.angle_gamma   90.00
#
_symmetry.space_group_name_H-M   'P 1'
#
loop_
_entity.id
_entity.type
_entity.pdbx_description
1 polymer ?
#
loop_
_entity_poly.entity_id
_entity_poly.type
_entity_poly.pdbx_seq_one_letter_code
_entity_poly.pdbx_strand_id
1 'polypeptide(L)'
;MGPIVLDGKMELIDEEDSQVYLAWLRLQTVEIVIDEVVNGWSYLSACHALGELVRRSPQQALPIVLGQLRPTSMILDCAFRCYYALDRTAALKYVEDHAEHADAWLFGSMLSEVSGDVGLLPEAAEILPAARLLLRLLRERGLQAPADGGIADLDVELFLEAFGDLE
;
A
#
# COMPACT_ATOMS: atom_id res chain seq x y z
N MET A 1 1.78 7.38 -14.49
CA MET A 1 2.83 6.88 -15.39
C MET A 1 3.76 5.95 -14.59
N GLY A 2 3.66 4.64 -14.76
CA GLY A 2 4.58 3.64 -14.17
C GLY A 2 4.73 2.47 -15.14
N PRO A 3 5.85 1.74 -15.21
CA PRO A 3 6.24 1.08 -16.45
C PRO A 3 5.85 -0.40 -16.62
N ILE A 4 5.53 -0.83 -17.86
CA ILE A 4 5.66 -2.22 -18.34
C ILE A 4 6.94 -2.34 -19.17
N VAL A 5 7.64 -3.47 -19.01
CA VAL A 5 8.84 -3.78 -19.79
C VAL A 5 8.45 -4.64 -20.99
N LEU A 6 8.46 -4.05 -22.18
CA LEU A 6 8.58 -4.77 -23.45
C LEU A 6 10.02 -4.57 -23.93
N ASP A 7 10.74 -5.65 -24.26
CA ASP A 7 12.12 -5.61 -24.79
C ASP A 7 13.18 -4.96 -23.86
N GLY A 8 13.01 -5.07 -22.54
CA GLY A 8 14.02 -4.59 -21.58
C GLY A 8 14.04 -3.07 -21.37
N LYS A 9 12.99 -2.36 -21.77
CA LYS A 9 12.79 -0.93 -21.47
C LYS A 9 11.52 -0.70 -20.64
N MET A 10 11.67 -0.01 -19.51
CA MET A 10 10.54 0.50 -18.71
C MET A 10 9.75 1.53 -19.53
N GLU A 11 8.51 1.23 -19.92
CA GLU A 11 7.61 2.20 -20.56
C GLU A 11 6.35 2.44 -19.73
N LEU A 12 6.13 3.69 -19.35
CA LEU A 12 5.06 4.18 -18.47
C LEU A 12 3.68 3.86 -19.09
N ILE A 13 2.91 2.98 -18.44
CA ILE A 13 1.52 2.67 -18.79
C ILE A 13 0.68 3.94 -18.66
N ASP A 14 -0.07 4.29 -19.71
CA ASP A 14 -1.06 5.36 -19.69
C ASP A 14 -2.29 4.95 -18.84
N GLU A 15 -3.07 5.91 -18.35
CA GLU A 15 -4.25 5.65 -17.52
C GLU A 15 -5.28 4.78 -18.26
N GLU A 16 -5.38 4.93 -19.58
CA GLU A 16 -6.23 4.10 -20.44
C GLU A 16 -5.78 2.63 -20.47
N ASP A 17 -4.47 2.38 -20.60
CA ASP A 17 -3.90 1.02 -20.59
C ASP A 17 -4.05 0.35 -19.22
N SER A 18 -4.01 1.13 -18.13
CA SER A 18 -4.30 0.65 -16.78
C SER A 18 -5.76 0.18 -16.63
N GLN A 19 -6.72 0.93 -17.16
CA GLN A 19 -8.13 0.55 -17.13
C GLN A 19 -8.41 -0.68 -18.00
N VAL A 20 -7.77 -0.78 -19.18
CA VAL A 20 -7.84 -1.96 -20.04
C VAL A 20 -7.27 -3.18 -19.33
N TYR A 21 -6.13 -3.04 -18.65
CA TYR A 21 -5.52 -4.12 -17.88
C TYR A 21 -6.40 -4.57 -16.70
N LEU A 22 -6.97 -3.63 -15.95
CA LEU A 22 -7.93 -3.94 -14.88
C LEU A 22 -9.17 -4.64 -15.42
N ALA A 23 -9.69 -4.20 -16.57
CA ALA A 23 -10.81 -4.87 -17.24
C ALA A 23 -10.43 -6.29 -17.66
N TRP A 24 -9.22 -6.49 -18.17
CA TRP A 24 -8.69 -7.82 -18.51
C TRP A 24 -8.59 -8.73 -17.29
N LEU A 25 -8.02 -8.25 -16.17
CA LEU A 25 -7.89 -9.01 -14.90
C LEU A 25 -9.25 -9.47 -14.37
N ARG A 26 -10.28 -8.62 -14.45
CA ARG A 26 -11.65 -8.93 -14.00
C ARG A 26 -12.27 -10.11 -14.76
N LEU A 27 -11.82 -10.36 -15.99
CA LEU A 27 -12.28 -11.47 -16.83
C LEU A 27 -11.47 -12.76 -16.62
N GLN A 28 -10.33 -12.71 -15.93
CA GLN A 28 -9.48 -13.88 -15.70
C GLN A 28 -9.98 -14.76 -14.56
N THR A 29 -9.51 -16.02 -14.49
CA THR A 29 -9.73 -16.87 -13.33
C THR A 29 -8.91 -16.40 -12.12
N VAL A 30 -9.26 -16.86 -10.93
CA VAL A 30 -8.52 -16.50 -9.71
C VAL A 30 -7.08 -17.00 -9.76
N GLU A 31 -6.84 -18.16 -10.36
CA GLU A 31 -5.50 -18.74 -10.53
C GLU A 31 -4.59 -17.87 -11.40
N ILE A 32 -5.13 -17.30 -12.49
CA ILE A 32 -4.38 -16.37 -13.35
C ILE A 32 -4.05 -15.08 -12.58
N VAL A 33 -5.01 -14.55 -11.81
CA VAL A 33 -4.77 -13.35 -11.00
C VAL A 33 -3.71 -13.63 -9.92
N ILE A 34 -3.73 -14.81 -9.29
CA ILE A 34 -2.68 -15.21 -8.34
C ILE A 34 -1.31 -15.30 -9.03
N ASP A 35 -1.25 -15.89 -10.23
CA ASP A 35 -0.02 -15.98 -11.01
C ASP A 35 0.54 -14.59 -11.33
N GLU A 36 -0.31 -13.62 -11.71
CA GLU A 36 0.10 -12.23 -11.92
C GLU A 36 0.60 -11.54 -10.64
N VAL A 37 0.06 -11.87 -9.47
CA VAL A 37 0.59 -11.34 -8.20
C VAL A 37 2.00 -11.88 -7.91
N VAL A 38 2.21 -13.18 -8.14
CA VAL A 38 3.43 -13.88 -7.72
C VAL A 38 4.56 -13.74 -8.75
N ASN A 39 4.20 -13.80 -10.03
CA ASN A 39 5.11 -13.86 -11.17
C ASN A 39 4.97 -12.65 -12.11
N GLY A 40 4.15 -11.66 -11.73
CA GLY A 40 3.94 -10.44 -12.51
C GLY A 40 5.25 -9.75 -12.88
N TRP A 41 5.33 -9.29 -14.12
CA TRP A 41 6.54 -8.73 -14.72
C TRP A 41 6.78 -7.27 -14.32
N SER A 42 5.75 -6.61 -13.78
CA SER A 42 5.82 -5.21 -13.36
C SER A 42 5.15 -5.01 -12.00
N TYR A 43 5.66 -4.02 -11.27
CA TYR A 43 5.10 -3.53 -10.02
C TYR A 43 3.59 -3.22 -10.14
N LEU A 44 3.20 -2.42 -11.15
CA LEU A 44 1.81 -2.01 -11.33
C LEU A 44 0.89 -3.19 -11.63
N SER A 45 1.32 -4.11 -12.49
CA SER A 45 0.56 -5.32 -12.82
C SER A 45 0.29 -6.17 -11.58
N ALA A 46 1.31 -6.39 -10.76
CA ALA A 46 1.22 -7.19 -9.55
C ALA A 46 0.38 -6.49 -8.46
N CYS A 47 0.51 -5.18 -8.28
CA CYS A 47 -0.34 -4.40 -7.36
C CYS A 47 -1.82 -4.44 -7.77
N HIS A 48 -2.13 -4.24 -9.07
CA HIS A 48 -3.49 -4.34 -9.57
C HIS A 48 -4.07 -5.74 -9.42
N ALA A 49 -3.29 -6.78 -9.74
CA ALA A 49 -3.69 -8.16 -9.55
C ALA A 49 -3.96 -8.46 -8.07
N LEU A 50 -3.14 -7.94 -7.15
CA LEU A 50 -3.31 -8.15 -5.72
C LEU A 50 -4.58 -7.48 -5.20
N GLY A 51 -4.83 -6.22 -5.57
CA GLY A 51 -6.06 -5.53 -5.22
C GLY A 51 -7.31 -6.22 -5.78
N GLU A 52 -7.23 -6.72 -7.02
CA GLU A 52 -8.32 -7.47 -7.62
C GLU A 52 -8.56 -8.83 -6.94
N LEU A 53 -7.48 -9.51 -6.52
CA LEU A 53 -7.58 -10.75 -5.75
C LEU A 53 -8.24 -10.53 -4.39
N VAL A 54 -7.84 -9.48 -3.67
CA VAL A 54 -8.47 -9.07 -2.40
C VAL A 54 -9.96 -8.82 -2.60
N ARG A 55 -10.34 -8.11 -3.67
CA ARG A 55 -11.74 -7.80 -3.98
C ARG A 55 -12.57 -9.04 -4.30
N ARG A 56 -12.00 -10.00 -5.03
CA ARG A 56 -12.73 -11.18 -5.55
C ARG A 56 -12.74 -12.36 -4.59
N SER A 57 -11.66 -12.55 -3.83
CA SER A 57 -11.45 -13.75 -3.02
C SER A 57 -10.60 -13.43 -1.77
N PRO A 58 -11.14 -12.66 -0.80
CA PRO A 58 -10.41 -12.23 0.39
C PRO A 58 -9.72 -13.37 1.15
N GLN A 59 -10.39 -14.52 1.29
CA GLN A 59 -9.86 -15.69 2.02
C GLN A 59 -8.66 -16.32 1.31
N GLN A 60 -8.61 -16.26 -0.03
CA GLN A 60 -7.46 -16.74 -0.81
C GLN A 60 -6.37 -15.67 -0.91
N ALA A 61 -6.75 -14.39 -0.89
CA ALA A 61 -5.83 -13.26 -0.94
C ALA A 61 -4.96 -13.17 0.31
N LEU A 62 -5.52 -13.37 1.51
CA LEU A 62 -4.82 -13.18 2.78
C LEU A 62 -3.45 -13.90 2.86
N PRO A 63 -3.33 -15.22 2.62
CA PRO A 63 -2.04 -15.89 2.69
C PRO A 63 -1.03 -15.36 1.66
N ILE A 64 -1.49 -14.89 0.50
CA ILE A 64 -0.64 -14.30 -0.54
C ILE A 64 -0.18 -12.91 -0.11
N VAL A 65 -1.09 -12.07 0.37
CA VAL A 65 -0.78 -10.75 0.95
C VAL A 65 0.26 -10.88 2.06
N LEU A 66 0.04 -11.78 3.03
CA LEU A 66 1.02 -12.04 4.11
C LEU A 66 2.37 -12.54 3.56
N GLY A 67 2.37 -13.31 2.47
CA GLY A 67 3.59 -13.72 1.77
C GLY A 67 4.36 -12.55 1.17
N GLN A 68 3.67 -11.50 0.74
CA GLN A 68 4.23 -10.29 0.17
C GLN A 68 4.64 -9.24 1.22
N LEU A 69 4.23 -9.39 2.48
CA LEU A 69 4.68 -8.54 3.61
C LEU A 69 6.12 -8.85 4.08
N ARG A 70 7.03 -9.04 3.14
CA ARG A 70 8.46 -9.30 3.38
C ARG A 70 9.29 -8.14 2.83
N PRO A 71 10.40 -7.75 3.49
CA PRO A 71 11.26 -6.66 3.03
C PRO A 71 11.81 -6.80 1.60
N THR A 72 11.85 -8.03 1.07
CA THR A 72 12.33 -8.32 -0.28
C THR A 72 11.23 -8.27 -1.35
N SER A 73 9.97 -8.07 -0.97
CA SER A 73 8.88 -7.97 -1.94
C SER A 73 8.93 -6.62 -2.63
N MET A 74 8.82 -6.64 -3.96
CA MET A 74 8.70 -5.45 -4.80
C MET A 74 7.37 -4.70 -4.57
N ILE A 75 6.33 -5.39 -4.08
CA ILE A 75 4.98 -4.85 -3.89
C ILE A 75 4.59 -4.81 -2.41
N LEU A 76 5.59 -4.68 -1.53
CA LEU A 76 5.41 -4.70 -0.07
C LEU A 76 4.40 -3.65 0.41
N ASP A 77 4.46 -2.45 -0.14
CA ASP A 77 3.58 -1.33 0.17
C ASP A 77 2.14 -1.60 -0.30
N CYS A 78 1.95 -2.07 -1.55
CA CYS A 78 0.65 -2.54 -2.05
C CYS A 78 0.08 -3.69 -1.20
N ALA A 79 0.94 -4.62 -0.77
CA ALA A 79 0.55 -5.72 0.09
C ALA A 79 0.11 -5.21 1.47
N PHE A 80 0.77 -4.20 2.03
CA PHE A 80 0.33 -3.56 3.27
C PHE A 80 -1.05 -2.94 3.11
N ARG A 81 -1.31 -2.17 2.05
CA ARG A 81 -2.64 -1.59 1.78
C ARG A 81 -3.73 -2.66 1.66
N CYS A 82 -3.41 -3.74 0.96
CA CYS A 82 -4.29 -4.90 0.85
C CYS A 82 -4.52 -5.61 2.20
N TYR A 83 -3.48 -5.70 3.03
CA TYR A 83 -3.58 -6.29 4.36
C TYR A 83 -4.47 -5.43 5.27
N TYR A 84 -4.32 -4.11 5.19
CA TYR A 84 -5.15 -3.14 5.89
C TYR A 84 -6.63 -3.31 5.55
N ALA A 85 -6.95 -3.46 4.27
CA ALA A 85 -8.32 -3.70 3.81
C ALA A 85 -8.89 -5.07 4.26
N LEU A 86 -8.04 -6.09 4.44
CA LEU A 86 -8.45 -7.44 4.84
C LEU A 86 -8.59 -7.60 6.36
N ASP A 87 -7.64 -7.07 7.12
CA ASP A 87 -7.54 -7.17 8.57
C ASP A 87 -6.87 -5.92 9.14
N ARG A 88 -7.68 -4.88 9.28
CA ARG A 88 -7.28 -3.56 9.77
C ARG A 88 -6.58 -3.61 11.13
N THR A 89 -7.12 -4.36 12.09
CA THR A 89 -6.54 -4.45 13.45
C THR A 89 -5.14 -5.04 13.39
N ALA A 90 -4.94 -6.11 12.64
CA ALA A 90 -3.63 -6.72 12.50
C ALA A 90 -2.66 -5.86 11.67
N ALA A 91 -3.16 -5.11 10.69
CA ALA A 91 -2.36 -4.13 9.95
C ALA A 91 -1.92 -2.94 10.82
N LEU A 92 -2.75 -2.44 11.73
CA LEU A 92 -2.35 -1.42 12.71
C LEU A 92 -1.24 -1.95 13.63
N LYS A 93 -1.33 -3.21 14.09
CA LYS A 93 -0.24 -3.85 14.84
C LYS A 93 1.04 -3.96 14.01
N TYR A 94 0.91 -4.26 12.72
CA TYR A 94 2.05 -4.29 11.79
C TYR A 94 2.73 -2.92 11.68
N VAL A 95 1.96 -1.82 11.65
CA VAL A 95 2.53 -0.45 11.71
C VAL A 95 3.36 -0.28 12.98
N GLU A 96 2.82 -0.65 14.15
CA GLU A 96 3.55 -0.54 15.42
C GLU A 96 4.87 -1.33 15.43
N ASP A 97 4.88 -2.53 14.83
CA ASP A 97 6.02 -3.43 14.86
C ASP A 97 7.09 -3.10 13.80
N HIS A 98 6.71 -2.43 12.70
CA HIS A 98 7.56 -2.31 11.51
C HIS A 98 7.82 -0.87 11.03
N ALA A 99 7.05 0.14 11.47
CA ALA A 99 7.18 1.51 10.94
C ALA A 99 8.58 2.12 11.09
N GLU A 100 9.31 1.78 12.16
CA GLU A 100 10.67 2.30 12.39
C GLU A 100 11.64 1.93 11.25
N HIS A 101 11.46 0.75 10.67
CA HIS A 101 12.31 0.17 9.63
C HIS A 101 11.71 0.26 8.23
N ALA A 102 10.50 0.82 8.10
CA ALA A 102 9.83 0.98 6.81
C ALA A 102 10.61 1.95 5.91
N ASP A 103 10.82 1.55 4.66
CA ASP A 103 11.30 2.44 3.62
C ASP A 103 10.28 3.54 3.29
N ALA A 104 10.63 4.44 2.38
CA ALA A 104 9.77 5.58 2.03
C ALA A 104 8.39 5.15 1.49
N TRP A 105 8.35 4.13 0.62
CA TRP A 105 7.12 3.68 -0.03
C TRP A 105 6.15 3.00 0.95
N LEU A 106 6.67 2.07 1.74
CA LEU A 106 5.88 1.42 2.79
C LEU A 106 5.43 2.43 3.84
N PHE A 107 6.32 3.35 4.25
CA PHE A 107 5.97 4.37 5.23
C PHE A 107 4.87 5.31 4.70
N GLY A 108 4.94 5.73 3.43
CA GLY A 108 3.86 6.50 2.78
C GLY A 108 2.53 5.75 2.78
N SER A 109 2.54 4.46 2.44
CA SER A 109 1.34 3.61 2.53
C SER A 109 0.78 3.50 3.95
N MET A 110 1.65 3.40 4.97
CA MET A 110 1.21 3.42 6.38
C MET A 110 0.54 4.75 6.74
N LEU A 111 1.08 5.89 6.30
CA LEU A 111 0.46 7.20 6.51
C LEU A 111 -0.91 7.30 5.81
N SER A 112 -0.98 6.92 4.54
CA SER A 112 -2.21 6.94 3.74
C SER A 112 -3.32 6.11 4.39
N GLU A 113 -3.07 4.84 4.70
CA GLU A 113 -4.12 3.97 5.24
C GLU A 113 -4.55 4.40 6.66
N VAL A 114 -3.60 4.79 7.52
CA VAL A 114 -3.92 5.27 8.88
C VAL A 114 -4.70 6.59 8.86
N SER A 115 -4.37 7.51 7.95
CA SER A 115 -5.11 8.77 7.78
C SER A 115 -6.48 8.59 7.12
N GLY A 116 -6.64 7.55 6.28
CA GLY A 116 -7.93 7.19 5.68
C GLY A 116 -9.01 6.81 6.70
N ASP A 117 -8.62 6.41 7.92
CA ASP A 117 -9.53 6.05 9.00
C ASP A 117 -10.08 7.25 9.79
N VAL A 118 -9.65 8.47 9.48
CA VAL A 118 -10.05 9.66 10.23
C VAL A 118 -11.54 9.93 10.08
N GLY A 119 -12.22 10.12 11.21
CA GLY A 119 -13.68 10.33 11.25
C GLY A 119 -14.50 9.06 11.47
N LEU A 120 -13.88 7.89 11.57
CA LEU A 120 -14.51 6.66 12.05
C LEU A 120 -14.63 6.74 13.60
N LEU A 121 -15.80 7.20 14.07
CA LEU A 121 -16.08 7.65 15.45
C LEU A 121 -15.85 6.61 16.57
N PRO A 122 -16.14 5.30 16.42
CA PRO A 122 -15.84 4.31 17.46
C PRO A 122 -14.37 3.81 17.46
N GLU A 123 -13.60 4.01 16.38
CA GLU A 123 -12.30 3.37 16.19
C GLU A 123 -11.08 4.23 16.57
N ALA A 124 -11.30 5.48 17.01
CA ALA A 124 -10.23 6.42 17.33
C ALA A 124 -9.20 5.83 18.34
N ALA A 125 -9.63 5.06 19.32
CA ALA A 125 -8.74 4.49 20.33
C ALA A 125 -7.74 3.46 19.77
N GLU A 126 -8.13 2.70 18.75
CA GLU A 126 -7.28 1.65 18.15
C GLU A 126 -6.21 2.25 17.21
N ILE A 127 -6.52 3.39 16.59
CA ILE A 127 -5.64 4.04 15.61
C ILE A 127 -4.57 4.88 16.31
N LEU A 128 -4.89 5.49 17.46
CA LEU A 128 -4.02 6.43 18.15
C LEU A 128 -2.59 5.92 18.40
N PRO A 129 -2.35 4.66 18.83
CA PRO A 129 -0.99 4.15 18.99
C PRO A 129 -0.17 4.20 17.69
N ALA A 130 -0.74 3.71 16.58
CA ALA A 130 -0.12 3.73 15.27
C ALA A 130 0.07 5.17 14.75
N ALA A 131 -0.94 6.02 14.87
CA ALA A 131 -0.87 7.42 14.44
C ALA A 131 0.20 8.22 15.21
N ARG A 132 0.28 8.06 16.55
CA ARG A 132 1.33 8.71 17.35
C ARG A 132 2.72 8.25 16.97
N LEU A 133 2.89 6.94 16.74
CA LEU A 133 4.17 6.39 16.28
C LEU A 133 4.58 6.99 14.93
N LEU A 134 3.67 6.97 13.95
CA LEU A 134 3.93 7.52 12.62
C LEU A 134 4.23 9.02 12.67
N LEU A 135 3.50 9.80 13.48
CA LEU A 135 3.75 11.23 13.66
C LEU A 135 5.13 11.49 14.28
N ARG A 136 5.52 10.72 15.31
CA ARG A 136 6.86 10.80 15.91
C ARG A 136 7.93 10.51 14.85
N LEU A 137 7.80 9.40 14.13
CA LEU A 137 8.78 8.99 13.12
C LEU A 137 8.86 9.98 11.96
N LEU A 138 7.73 10.54 11.53
CA LEU A 138 7.68 11.57 10.50
C LEU A 138 8.48 12.81 10.92
N ARG A 139 8.32 13.26 12.17
CA ARG A 139 9.09 14.37 12.76
C ARG A 139 10.58 14.04 12.88
N GLU A 140 10.92 12.84 13.34
CA GLU A 140 12.32 12.39 13.51
C GLU A 140 13.07 12.23 12.18
N ARG A 141 12.39 11.71 11.15
CA ARG A 141 12.97 11.52 9.82
C ARG A 141 13.17 12.85 9.08
N GLY A 142 12.60 13.95 9.60
CA GLY A 142 12.72 15.28 9.00
C GLY A 142 12.24 15.31 7.55
N LEU A 143 11.32 14.41 7.20
CA LEU A 143 10.85 14.21 5.84
C LEU A 143 10.11 15.47 5.39
N GLN A 144 10.83 16.35 4.70
CA GLN A 144 10.23 17.14 3.65
C GLN A 144 9.90 16.15 2.52
N ALA A 145 8.65 16.17 2.06
CA ALA A 145 8.27 15.90 0.68
C ALA A 145 9.49 15.63 -0.23
N PRO A 146 9.84 14.36 -0.53
CA PRO A 146 11.02 14.10 -1.33
C PRO A 146 10.79 14.66 -2.73
N ALA A 147 11.70 15.54 -3.19
CA ALA A 147 11.72 16.06 -4.56
C ALA A 147 11.74 14.96 -5.64
N ASP A 148 12.06 13.72 -5.23
CA ASP A 148 12.26 12.55 -6.09
C ASP A 148 11.22 11.43 -5.85
N GLY A 149 10.10 11.70 -5.16
CA GLY A 149 8.91 10.84 -5.20
C GLY A 149 8.88 9.59 -4.30
N GLY A 150 9.58 9.59 -3.16
CA GLY A 150 9.60 8.43 -2.24
C GLY A 150 8.42 8.34 -1.25
N ILE A 151 7.82 9.46 -0.89
CA ILE A 151 6.54 9.55 -0.15
C ILE A 151 5.75 10.59 -0.94
N ALA A 152 4.51 10.30 -1.31
CA ALA A 152 3.71 11.32 -1.97
C ALA A 152 3.47 12.45 -0.97
N ASP A 153 3.80 13.69 -1.34
CA ASP A 153 3.57 14.89 -0.53
C ASP A 153 2.13 14.91 0.02
N LEU A 154 1.19 14.40 -0.80
CA LEU A 154 -0.20 14.20 -0.44
C LEU A 154 -0.43 13.27 0.76
N ASP A 155 0.29 12.14 0.89
CA ASP A 155 0.11 11.20 2.01
C ASP A 155 0.54 11.84 3.34
N VAL A 156 1.62 12.65 3.30
CA VAL A 156 2.08 13.41 4.46
C VAL A 156 1.11 14.52 4.81
N GLU A 157 0.66 15.29 3.82
CA GLU A 157 -0.31 16.37 4.01
C GLU A 157 -1.61 15.86 4.63
N LEU A 158 -2.20 14.81 4.05
CA LEU A 158 -3.44 14.20 4.55
C LEU A 158 -3.26 13.65 5.97
N PHE A 159 -2.12 13.02 6.26
CA PHE A 159 -1.83 12.51 7.59
C PHE A 159 -1.66 13.62 8.63
N LEU A 160 -0.99 14.73 8.26
CA LEU A 160 -0.81 15.87 9.15
C LEU A 160 -2.11 16.65 9.37
N GLU A 161 -2.97 16.76 8.35
CA GLU A 161 -4.32 17.32 8.50
C GLU A 161 -5.15 16.49 9.50
N ALA A 162 -5.02 15.18 9.43
CA ALA A 162 -5.71 14.23 10.29
C ALA A 162 -5.21 14.21 11.74
N PHE A 163 -3.89 14.20 11.93
CA PHE A 163 -3.26 13.82 13.20
C PHE A 163 -2.15 14.76 13.67
N GLY A 164 -1.90 15.87 12.98
CA GLY A 164 -0.80 16.79 13.30
C GLY A 164 -0.82 17.34 14.73
N ASP A 165 -2.01 17.44 15.31
CA ASP A 165 -2.25 17.95 16.66
C ASP A 165 -2.22 16.87 17.77
N LEU A 166 -1.90 15.61 17.43
CA LEU A 166 -1.70 14.57 18.44
C LEU A 166 -0.42 14.87 19.25
N GLU A 167 -0.61 15.31 20.49
CA GLU A 167 0.42 15.34 21.54
C GLU A 167 0.69 13.94 22.12
#